data_AF-A0A968DSK2-F1
#
_entry.id   AF-A0A968DSK2-F1
#
_cell.length_a   1.000
_cell.length_b   1.000
_cell.length_c   1.000
_cell.angle_alpha   90.00
_cell.angle_beta   90.00
_cell.angle_gamma   90.00
#
_symmetry.space_group_name_H-M   'P 1'
#
loop_
_entity.id
_entity.type
_entity.pdbx_description
1 polymer ?
#
loop_
_entity_poly.entity_id
_entity_poly.type
_entity_poly.pdbx_seq_one_letter_code
_entity_poly.pdbx_strand_id
1 'polypeptide(L)'
;RFKNCHSPEARRAIHALQKFHVGGFIFFNGHPADIRFWSNWLQRESRYPLLLGADLERGLHSVFSQGTILPHPLAFGAADDEQ
;
A
#
# COMPACT_ATOMS: atom_id res chain seq x y z
N ARG A 1 0.34 -8.57 -8.98
CA ARG A 1 1.34 -9.17 -9.92
C ARG A 1 2.68 -8.55 -9.58
N PHE A 2 3.61 -9.32 -9.03
CA PHE A 2 4.97 -8.85 -8.74
C PHE A 2 5.57 -8.21 -10.00
N LYS A 3 5.99 -6.96 -9.89
CA LYS A 3 6.78 -6.28 -10.92
C LYS A 3 8.23 -6.31 -10.46
N ASN A 4 9.15 -6.55 -11.39
CA ASN A 4 10.58 -6.46 -11.12
C ASN A 4 10.94 -5.04 -10.64
N CYS A 5 11.91 -4.88 -9.73
CA CYS A 5 12.45 -3.57 -9.31
C CYS A 5 13.09 -2.76 -10.45
N HIS A 6 13.33 -3.39 -11.60
CA HIS A 6 13.77 -2.73 -12.84
C HIS A 6 12.62 -2.44 -13.82
N SER A 7 11.37 -2.58 -13.40
CA SER A 7 10.22 -2.24 -14.24
C SER A 7 10.17 -0.73 -14.54
N PRO A 8 9.51 -0.32 -15.64
CA PRO A 8 9.28 1.10 -15.92
C PRO A 8 8.55 1.84 -14.78
N GLU A 9 7.67 1.16 -14.05
CA GLU A 9 6.98 1.71 -12.89
C GLU A 9 7.92 1.94 -11.70
N ALA A 10 8.79 0.97 -11.42
CA ALA A 10 9.77 1.09 -10.35
C ALA A 10 10.75 2.25 -10.61
N ARG A 11 11.23 2.38 -11.86
CA ARG A 11 12.07 3.51 -12.27
C ARG A 11 11.35 4.86 -12.12
N ARG A 12 10.05 4.93 -12.42
CA ARG A 12 9.25 6.14 -12.22
C ARG A 12 9.11 6.49 -10.75
N ALA A 13 8.85 5.51 -9.89
CA ALA A 13 8.78 5.71 -8.43
C ALA A 13 10.11 6.23 -7.87
N ILE A 14 11.24 5.64 -8.29
CA ILE A 14 12.58 6.08 -7.87
C ILE A 14 12.91 7.47 -8.38
N HIS A 15 12.58 7.77 -9.64
CA HIS A 15 12.74 9.12 -10.17
C HIS A 15 11.94 10.13 -9.35
N ALA A 16 10.71 9.79 -8.96
CA ALA A 16 9.88 10.65 -8.13
C ALA A 16 10.49 10.88 -6.74
N LEU A 17 11.00 9.83 -6.11
CA LEU A 17 11.69 9.90 -4.83
C LEU A 17 12.96 10.75 -4.89
N GLN A 18 13.85 10.47 -5.84
CA GLN A 18 15.17 11.10 -5.89
C GLN A 18 15.13 12.54 -6.41
N LYS A 19 14.28 12.82 -7.41
CA LYS A 19 14.20 14.15 -8.03
C LYS A 19 13.26 15.07 -7.27
N PHE A 20 12.08 14.58 -6.91
CA PHE A 20 11.01 15.41 -6.36
C PHE A 20 10.79 15.22 -4.84
N HIS A 21 11.46 14.24 -4.22
CA HIS A 21 11.34 13.97 -2.78
C HIS A 21 9.88 13.79 -2.34
N VAL A 22 9.11 13.02 -3.12
CA VAL A 22 7.71 12.73 -2.78
C VAL A 22 7.61 12.14 -1.37
N GLY A 23 6.62 12.58 -0.59
CA GLY A 23 6.46 12.18 0.80
C GLY A 23 5.87 10.79 1.02
N GLY A 24 5.39 10.11 -0.02
CA GLY A 24 4.68 8.85 0.15
C GLY A 24 4.11 8.24 -1.12
N PHE A 25 3.53 7.04 -0.97
CA PHE A 25 2.83 6.30 -2.02
C PHE A 25 1.54 5.70 -1.48
N ILE A 26 0.58 5.50 -2.38
CA ILE A 26 -0.64 4.74 -2.14
C ILE A 26 -0.56 3.39 -2.87
N PHE A 27 -0.86 2.29 -2.17
CA PHE A 27 -0.89 0.96 -2.75
C PHE A 27 -2.27 0.61 -3.28
N PHE A 28 -2.29 0.12 -4.51
CA PHE A 28 -3.47 -0.43 -5.16
C PHE A 28 -3.23 -1.90 -5.50
N ASN A 29 -3.96 -2.78 -4.84
CA ASN A 29 -4.01 -4.22 -5.09
C ASN A 29 -2.65 -4.95 -5.10
N GLY A 30 -2.47 -5.98 -4.27
CA GLY A 30 -1.22 -6.75 -4.31
C GLY A 30 -1.24 -8.01 -3.48
N HIS A 31 -0.32 -8.91 -3.78
CA HIS A 31 -0.04 -10.00 -2.85
C HIS A 31 0.71 -9.40 -1.64
N PRO A 32 0.42 -9.80 -0.38
CA PRO A 32 1.08 -9.23 0.80
C PRO A 32 2.62 -9.28 0.74
N ALA A 33 3.17 -10.34 0.14
CA ALA A 33 4.62 -10.46 -0.08
C ALA A 33 5.18 -9.35 -1.00
N ASP A 34 4.44 -8.98 -2.04
CA ASP A 34 4.82 -7.89 -2.96
C ASP A 34 4.84 -6.56 -2.20
N ILE A 35 3.83 -6.32 -1.36
CA ILE A 35 3.69 -5.08 -0.58
C ILE A 35 4.80 -4.98 0.46
N ARG A 36 5.14 -6.07 1.14
CA ARG A 36 6.30 -6.14 2.03
C ARG A 36 7.59 -5.85 1.29
N PHE A 37 7.78 -6.38 0.08
CA PHE A 37 8.96 -6.08 -0.72
C PHE A 37 9.02 -4.59 -1.09
N TRP A 38 7.95 -4.04 -1.67
CA TRP A 38 7.91 -2.66 -2.15
C TRP A 38 7.99 -1.63 -1.04
N SER A 39 7.29 -1.82 0.08
CA SER A 39 7.38 -0.92 1.24
C SER A 39 8.80 -0.80 1.74
N ASN A 40 9.49 -1.93 1.95
CA ASN A 40 10.89 -1.94 2.40
C ASN A 40 11.84 -1.34 1.34
N TRP A 41 11.66 -1.69 0.08
CA TRP A 41 12.52 -1.20 -0.98
C TRP A 41 12.37 0.32 -1.18
N LEU A 42 11.15 0.84 -1.28
CA LEU A 42 10.90 2.27 -1.42
C LEU A 42 11.43 3.08 -0.24
N GLN A 43 11.30 2.56 0.99
CA GLN A 43 11.85 3.22 2.17
C GLN A 43 13.38 3.29 2.15
N ARG A 44 14.06 2.26 1.64
CA ARG A 44 15.54 2.25 1.52
C ARG A 44 16.05 3.24 0.48
N GLU A 45 15.29 3.42 -0.59
CA GLU A 45 15.66 4.30 -1.71
C GLU A 45 15.28 5.77 -1.43
N SER A 46 14.40 6.00 -0.45
CA SER A 46 14.00 7.34 -0.05
C SER A 46 14.96 7.94 0.96
N ARG A 47 15.26 9.24 0.79
CA ARG A 47 16.01 10.02 1.78
C ARG A 47 15.23 10.28 3.06
N TYR A 48 13.90 10.36 2.97
CA TYR A 48 13.00 10.68 4.07
C TYR A 48 12.00 9.55 4.30
N PRO A 49 11.54 9.31 5.54
CA PRO A 49 10.50 8.33 5.81
C PRO A 49 9.25 8.61 4.98
N LEU A 50 8.80 7.60 4.24
CA LEU A 50 7.62 7.67 3.39
C LEU A 50 6.35 7.34 4.15
N LEU A 51 5.29 8.09 3.86
CA LEU A 51 3.91 7.73 4.19
C LEU A 51 3.41 6.70 3.17
N LEU A 52 3.05 5.50 3.66
CA LEU A 52 2.51 4.43 2.82
C LEU A 52 1.02 4.26 3.12
N GLY A 53 0.17 4.68 2.19
CA GLY A 53 -1.28 4.64 2.30
C GLY A 53 -1.91 3.48 1.53
N ALA A 54 -3.12 3.11 1.91
CA ALA A 54 -3.97 2.14 1.23
C ALA A 54 -5.43 2.32 1.67
N ASP A 55 -6.38 2.07 0.78
CA ASP A 55 -7.82 2.15 1.08
C ASP A 55 -8.31 0.83 1.70
N LEU A 56 -8.15 0.68 3.01
CA LEU A 56 -8.43 -0.57 3.76
C LEU A 56 -9.86 -0.65 4.34
N GLU A 57 -10.84 -0.08 3.64
CA GLU A 57 -12.21 0.16 4.14
C GLU A 57 -13.01 -1.10 4.49
N ARG A 58 -12.62 -2.26 3.95
CA ARG A 58 -13.21 -3.58 4.21
C ARG A 58 -12.18 -4.57 4.77
N GLY A 59 -11.24 -4.04 5.56
CA GLY A 59 -10.12 -4.79 6.09
C GLY A 59 -8.98 -4.95 5.09
N LEU A 60 -8.03 -5.80 5.44
CA LEU A 60 -6.78 -5.98 4.72
C LEU A 60 -7.00 -6.48 3.28
N HIS A 61 -8.08 -7.22 3.05
CA HIS A 61 -8.45 -7.73 1.72
C HIS A 61 -8.83 -6.64 0.70
N SER A 62 -9.23 -5.46 1.16
CA SER A 62 -9.61 -4.34 0.28
C SER A 62 -8.51 -4.01 -0.74
N VAL A 63 -7.26 -4.20 -0.32
CA VAL A 63 -6.07 -3.95 -1.15
C VAL A 63 -5.18 -5.19 -1.26
N PHE A 64 -5.20 -6.15 -0.34
CA PHE A 64 -4.25 -7.26 -0.36
C PHE A 64 -4.94 -8.61 -0.52
N SER A 65 -4.62 -9.36 -1.58
CA SER A 65 -5.41 -10.53 -2.01
C SER A 65 -5.52 -11.69 -1.00
N GLN A 66 -4.67 -11.73 0.02
CA GLN A 66 -4.67 -12.72 1.11
C GLN A 66 -4.92 -12.09 2.48
N GLY A 67 -5.42 -10.85 2.50
CA GLY A 67 -5.79 -10.16 3.73
C GLY A 67 -7.14 -10.64 4.27
N THR A 68 -7.37 -10.38 5.56
CA THR A 68 -8.67 -10.55 6.20
C THR A 68 -9.72 -9.66 5.55
N ILE A 69 -10.87 -10.25 5.23
CA ILE A 69 -12.06 -9.53 4.76
C ILE A 69 -12.86 -9.13 6.00
N LEU A 70 -13.13 -7.84 6.13
CA LEU A 70 -14.08 -7.32 7.10
C LEU A 70 -15.43 -6.99 6.41
N PRO A 71 -16.53 -6.92 7.18
CA PRO A 71 -17.78 -6.37 6.70
C PRO A 71 -17.62 -4.97 6.11
N HIS A 72 -18.62 -4.53 5.34
CA HIS A 72 -18.66 -3.14 4.89
C HIS A 72 -18.87 -2.18 6.09
N PRO A 73 -18.40 -0.92 6.01
CA PRO A 73 -18.61 0.09 7.05
C PRO A 73 -20.06 0.18 7.59
N LEU A 74 -21.05 0.06 6.69
CA LEU A 74 -22.47 0.08 7.08
C LEU A 74 -22.88 -1.09 7.98
N ALA A 75 -22.26 -2.27 7.83
CA ALA A 75 -22.55 -3.40 8.69
C ALA A 75 -22.10 -3.16 10.14
N PHE A 76 -21.01 -2.41 10.34
CA PHE A 76 -20.60 -1.97 11.68
C PHE A 76 -21.58 -0.94 12.24
N GLY A 77 -22.04 0.02 11.42
CA GLY A 77 -23.10 0.94 11.83
C GLY A 77 -24.41 0.25 12.21
N ALA A 78 -24.74 -0.89 11.58
CA ALA A 78 -25.91 -1.70 11.92
C ALA A 78 -25.71 -2.57 13.16
N ALA A 79 -24.46 -2.90 13.50
CA ALA A 79 -24.12 -3.63 14.72
C ALA A 79 -24.29 -2.77 15.97
N ASP A 80 -24.25 -1.44 15.82
CA ASP A 80 -24.42 -0.44 16.89
C ASP A 80 -23.46 -0.67 18.08
N ASP A 81 -22.22 -1.04 17.75
CA ASP A 81 -21.13 -1.25 18.69
C ASP A 81 -19.86 -0.56 18.18
N GLU A 82 -19.26 0.28 19.02
CA GLU A 82 -18.06 1.05 18.69
C GLU A 82 -16.74 0.30 18.98
N GLN A 83 -16.82 -0.89 19.59
CA GLN A 83 -15.66 -1.69 20.02
C GLN A 83 -15.19 -2.75 19.01
#